data_AF-A0AA40SGZ7-F1
#
_entry.id   AF-A0AA40SGZ7-F1
#
_cell.length_a   1.000
_cell.length_b   1.000
_cell.length_c   1.000
_cell.angle_alpha   90.00
_cell.angle_beta   90.00
_cell.angle_gamma   90.00
#
_symmetry.space_group_name_H-M   'P 1'
#
loop_
_entity.id
_entity.type
_entity.pdbx_description
1 polymer ?
#
loop_
_entity_poly.entity_id
_entity_poly.type
_entity_poly.pdbx_seq_one_letter_code
_entity_poly.pdbx_strand_id
1 'polypeptide(L)'
;MDEWADFFIAPDDESAAAVKGFSPRRAFKVVPVSVYDPADAVVEWESLFTGDSPQELMRAGEPQVLTEITNDGCYVFVISERLQGLLATENPLRLEDAARKWSHLRRVDGEFIEEGEAISHLAELASLARTASGQGARLYCSVR
;
A
#
# COMPACT_ATOMS: atom_id res chain seq x y z
N MET A 1 17.96 7.10 2.55
CA MET A 1 16.59 7.61 2.47
C MET A 1 15.87 6.93 3.61
N ASP A 2 15.32 7.69 4.56
CA ASP A 2 14.70 7.10 5.75
C ASP A 2 13.33 6.53 5.38
N GLU A 3 13.03 5.35 5.93
CA GLU A 3 11.74 4.67 5.71
C GLU A 3 10.66 5.37 6.55
N TRP A 4 9.74 6.04 5.84
CA TRP A 4 8.75 6.91 6.46
C TRP A 4 7.35 6.29 6.49
N ALA A 5 7.13 5.15 5.80
CA ALA A 5 5.93 4.37 5.98
C ALA A 5 6.20 2.85 5.96
N ASP A 6 5.26 2.09 6.50
CA ASP A 6 5.28 0.62 6.51
C ASP A 6 3.91 0.08 6.14
N PHE A 7 3.83 -0.73 5.09
CA PHE A 7 2.68 -1.60 4.85
C PHE A 7 2.74 -2.79 5.81
N PHE A 8 1.62 -3.18 6.41
CA PHE A 8 1.57 -4.25 7.39
C PHE A 8 0.22 -4.97 7.40
N ILE A 9 0.15 -6.10 8.10
CA ILE A 9 -1.10 -6.84 8.30
C ILE A 9 -1.52 -6.77 9.76
N ALA A 10 -2.82 -6.58 10.01
CA ALA A 10 -3.40 -6.61 11.34
C ALA A 10 -4.76 -7.35 11.31
N PRO A 11 -5.21 -7.92 12.43
CA PRO A 11 -6.48 -8.67 12.49
C PRO A 11 -7.71 -7.76 12.31
N ASP A 12 -7.62 -6.49 12.72
CA ASP A 12 -8.71 -5.52 12.70
C ASP A 12 -8.19 -4.08 12.70
N ASP A 13 -9.11 -3.15 12.42
CA ASP A 13 -8.83 -1.72 12.33
C ASP A 13 -8.38 -1.11 13.66
N GLU A 14 -8.83 -1.65 14.79
CA GLU A 14 -8.44 -1.19 16.13
C GLU A 14 -6.95 -1.49 16.38
N SER A 15 -6.53 -2.72 16.10
CA SER A 15 -5.14 -3.15 16.19
C SER A 15 -4.23 -2.38 15.24
N ALA A 16 -4.72 -2.06 14.04
CA ALA A 16 -3.99 -1.23 13.08
C ALA A 16 -3.87 0.22 13.55
N ALA A 17 -4.96 0.85 13.99
CA ALA A 17 -4.95 2.23 14.46
C ALA A 17 -4.03 2.43 15.69
N ALA A 18 -3.89 1.42 16.53
CA ALA A 18 -3.01 1.45 17.71
C ALA A 18 -1.51 1.63 17.38
N VAL A 19 -1.08 1.39 16.13
CA VAL A 19 0.32 1.58 15.74
C VAL A 19 0.67 3.03 15.38
N LYS A 20 -0.31 3.93 15.32
CA LYS A 20 -0.08 5.35 14.97
C LYS A 20 1.02 5.97 15.83
N GLY A 21 2.00 6.59 15.18
CA GLY A 21 3.14 7.22 15.86
C GLY A 21 4.23 6.24 16.33
N PHE A 22 4.05 4.94 16.08
CA PHE A 22 5.02 3.89 16.37
C PHE A 22 5.30 3.07 15.10
N SER A 23 6.42 2.33 15.10
CA SER A 23 6.69 1.40 13.99
C SER A 23 5.96 0.07 14.22
N PRO A 24 5.17 -0.43 13.24
CA PRO A 24 4.48 -1.72 13.35
C PRO A 24 5.43 -2.93 13.36
N ARG A 25 6.72 -2.73 13.04
CA ARG A 25 7.73 -3.78 12.84
C ARG A 25 7.97 -4.74 14.00
N ARG A 26 7.64 -4.32 15.24
CA ARG A 26 7.78 -5.19 16.41
C ARG A 26 6.60 -6.14 16.59
N ALA A 27 5.44 -5.80 16.03
CA ALA A 27 4.19 -6.53 16.23
C ALA A 27 3.73 -7.27 14.96
N PHE A 28 4.05 -6.73 13.78
CA PHE A 28 3.51 -7.20 12.51
C PHE A 28 4.60 -7.43 11.47
N LYS A 29 4.28 -8.29 10.49
CA LYS A 29 5.06 -8.41 9.25
C LYS A 29 4.85 -7.13 8.43
N VAL A 30 5.94 -6.56 7.91
CA VAL A 30 5.88 -5.30 7.16
C VAL A 30 6.56 -5.36 5.79
N VAL A 31 6.21 -4.40 4.94
CA VAL A 31 6.96 -4.01 3.74
C VAL A 31 7.23 -2.49 3.83
N PRO A 32 8.49 -2.05 3.85
CA PRO A 32 8.84 -0.66 4.10
C PRO A 32 8.70 0.24 2.87
N VAL A 33 8.48 1.54 3.08
CA VAL A 33 8.33 2.57 2.04
C VAL A 33 9.29 3.73 2.30
N SER A 34 9.94 4.23 1.24
CA SER A 34 10.92 5.32 1.34
C SER A 34 10.83 6.40 0.26
N VAL A 35 10.33 6.08 -0.95
CA VAL A 35 10.50 6.95 -2.13
C VAL A 35 9.21 7.67 -2.56
N TYR A 36 8.04 7.14 -2.20
CA TYR A 36 6.75 7.53 -2.79
C TYR A 36 5.66 7.62 -1.72
N ASP A 37 4.63 8.42 -1.99
CA ASP A 37 3.46 8.49 -1.11
C ASP A 37 2.63 7.19 -1.16
N PRO A 38 2.51 6.43 -0.05
CA PRO A 38 1.83 5.16 -0.06
C PRO A 38 0.31 5.30 -0.23
N ALA A 39 -0.31 6.42 0.14
CA ALA A 39 -1.74 6.64 -0.02
C ALA A 39 -2.09 6.86 -1.51
N ASP A 40 -1.25 7.61 -2.23
CA ASP A 40 -1.43 7.76 -3.67
C ASP A 40 -1.11 6.45 -4.41
N ALA A 41 -0.06 5.75 -4.00
CA ALA A 41 0.39 4.53 -4.66
C ALA A 41 -0.67 3.42 -4.62
N VAL A 42 -1.37 3.22 -3.49
CA VAL A 42 -2.44 2.20 -3.43
C VAL A 42 -3.59 2.50 -4.38
N VAL A 43 -3.96 3.78 -4.53
CA VAL A 43 -5.00 4.20 -5.48
C VAL A 43 -4.54 3.94 -6.91
N GLU A 44 -3.29 4.26 -7.22
CA GLU A 44 -2.73 4.03 -8.56
C GLU A 44 -2.61 2.55 -8.90
N TRP A 45 -2.15 1.72 -7.96
CA TRP A 45 -2.08 0.28 -8.18
C TRP A 45 -3.48 -0.29 -8.45
N GLU A 46 -4.46 0.10 -7.66
CA GLU A 46 -5.84 -0.33 -7.86
C GLU A 46 -6.38 0.12 -9.22
N SER A 47 -6.12 1.37 -9.61
CA SER A 47 -6.43 1.90 -10.94
C SER A 47 -5.76 1.09 -12.05
N LEU A 48 -4.48 0.75 -11.93
CA LEU A 48 -3.74 -0.03 -12.93
C LEU A 48 -4.27 -1.45 -13.07
N PHE A 49 -4.75 -2.05 -11.97
CA PHE A 49 -5.38 -3.37 -12.03
C PHE A 49 -6.79 -3.32 -12.60
N THR A 50 -7.59 -2.32 -12.28
CA THR A 50 -9.03 -2.31 -12.58
C THR A 50 -9.40 -1.53 -13.83
N GLY A 51 -8.57 -0.58 -14.23
CA GLY A 51 -8.85 0.41 -15.27
C GLY A 51 -9.67 1.60 -14.78
N ASP A 52 -10.03 1.65 -13.49
CA ASP A 52 -10.77 2.77 -12.90
C ASP A 52 -9.88 4.02 -12.79
N SER A 53 -10.50 5.21 -12.78
CA SER A 53 -9.76 6.45 -12.61
C SER A 53 -9.25 6.59 -11.17
N PRO A 54 -7.97 6.96 -10.95
CA PRO A 54 -7.46 7.29 -9.61
C PRO A 54 -8.30 8.35 -8.91
N GLN A 55 -8.77 9.36 -9.66
CA GLN A 55 -9.58 10.46 -9.14
C GLN A 55 -10.97 9.99 -8.70
N GLU A 56 -11.54 8.97 -9.34
CA GLU A 56 -12.83 8.39 -8.94
C GLU A 56 -12.69 7.56 -7.66
N LEU A 57 -11.60 6.78 -7.54
CA LEU A 57 -11.29 6.03 -6.32
C LEU A 57 -11.07 6.97 -5.12
N MET A 58 -10.30 8.04 -5.29
CA MET A 58 -10.11 9.06 -4.24
C MET A 58 -11.43 9.73 -3.83
N ARG A 59 -12.31 10.05 -4.81
CA ARG A 59 -13.64 10.60 -4.52
C ARG A 59 -14.56 9.62 -3.79
N ALA A 60 -14.36 8.32 -4.00
CA ALA A 60 -15.05 7.27 -3.26
C ALA A 60 -14.51 7.07 -1.83
N GLY A 61 -13.39 7.74 -1.49
CA GLY A 61 -12.80 7.72 -0.15
C GLY A 61 -11.63 6.75 0.00
N GLU A 62 -11.01 6.30 -1.10
CA GLU A 62 -9.84 5.42 -1.05
C GLU A 62 -8.50 6.18 -1.02
N PRO A 63 -7.50 5.72 -0.25
CA PRO A 63 -7.65 4.71 0.81
C PRO A 63 -8.40 5.28 2.01
N GLN A 64 -9.12 4.43 2.74
CA GLN A 64 -9.81 4.85 3.95
C GLN A 64 -8.81 5.09 5.10
N VAL A 65 -8.67 6.35 5.51
CA VAL A 65 -7.87 6.73 6.69
C VAL A 65 -8.63 6.39 7.98
N LEU A 66 -7.98 5.64 8.89
CA LEU A 66 -8.58 5.16 10.14
C LEU A 66 -8.34 6.08 11.33
N THR A 67 -7.26 6.86 11.28
CA THR A 67 -6.83 7.70 12.40
C THR A 67 -6.91 9.17 12.03
N GLU A 68 -7.29 10.02 12.98
CA GLU A 68 -7.18 11.48 12.78
C GLU A 68 -5.74 11.88 12.44
N ILE A 69 -5.57 12.72 11.42
CA ILE A 69 -4.27 13.27 11.05
C ILE A 69 -3.94 14.40 12.03
N THR A 70 -2.92 14.21 12.85
CA THR A 70 -2.45 15.19 13.83
C THR A 70 -1.27 16.00 13.28
N ASN A 71 -0.82 17.01 14.02
CA ASN A 71 0.28 17.89 13.59
C ASN A 71 1.63 17.16 13.37
N ASP A 72 1.76 15.93 13.85
CA ASP A 72 2.91 15.06 13.59
C ASP A 72 2.89 14.40 12.21
N GLY A 73 1.80 14.56 11.44
CA GLY A 73 1.65 13.98 10.10
C GLY A 73 1.51 12.46 10.10
N CYS A 74 1.48 11.81 11.26
CA CYS A 74 1.34 10.37 11.38
C CYS A 74 -0.12 9.95 11.16
N TYR A 75 -0.35 8.92 10.35
CA TYR A 75 -1.68 8.34 10.19
C TYR A 75 -1.62 6.88 9.75
N VAL A 76 -2.73 6.17 9.93
CA VAL A 76 -2.92 4.80 9.47
C VAL A 76 -4.12 4.76 8.55
N PHE A 77 -3.97 4.07 7.41
CA PHE A 77 -5.07 3.79 6.49
C PHE A 77 -5.17 2.30 6.20
N VAL A 78 -6.37 1.87 5.83
CA VAL A 78 -6.64 0.51 5.37
C VAL A 78 -6.60 0.45 3.86
N ILE A 79 -6.03 -0.63 3.31
CA ILE A 79 -6.10 -0.91 1.88
C ILE A 79 -7.48 -1.47 1.56
N SER A 80 -8.06 -1.04 0.44
CA SER A 80 -9.35 -1.56 -0.05
C SER A 80 -9.32 -3.08 -0.14
N GLU A 81 -10.46 -3.73 0.15
CA GLU A 81 -10.58 -5.18 0.01
C GLU A 81 -10.30 -5.63 -1.42
N ARG A 82 -10.68 -4.77 -2.39
CA ARG A 82 -10.48 -5.03 -3.82
C ARG A 82 -9.01 -5.09 -4.16
N LEU A 83 -8.22 -4.09 -3.76
CA LEU A 83 -6.78 -4.09 -4.01
C LEU A 83 -6.07 -5.21 -3.27
N GLN A 84 -6.42 -5.47 -2.00
CA GLN A 84 -5.85 -6.61 -1.26
C GLN A 84 -6.13 -7.93 -1.99
N GLY A 85 -7.36 -8.13 -2.48
CA GLY A 85 -7.74 -9.30 -3.27
C GLY A 85 -6.90 -9.43 -4.55
N LEU A 86 -6.78 -8.35 -5.33
CA LEU A 86 -5.98 -8.30 -6.54
C LEU A 86 -4.51 -8.64 -6.27
N LEU A 87 -3.89 -8.01 -5.28
CA LEU A 87 -2.51 -8.30 -4.87
C LEU A 87 -2.33 -9.76 -4.44
N ALA A 88 -3.34 -10.35 -3.77
CA ALA A 88 -3.26 -11.73 -3.30
C ALA A 88 -3.43 -12.76 -4.43
N THR A 89 -4.25 -12.48 -5.43
CA THR A 89 -4.70 -13.50 -6.42
C THR A 89 -4.19 -13.29 -7.84
N GLU A 90 -3.71 -12.11 -8.20
CA GLU A 90 -3.28 -11.84 -9.57
C GLU A 90 -2.08 -12.67 -10.01
N ASN A 91 -2.03 -12.92 -11.32
CA ASN A 91 -0.89 -13.61 -11.94
C ASN A 91 0.38 -12.77 -11.78
N PRO A 92 1.55 -13.39 -11.48
CA PRO A 92 2.85 -12.70 -11.46
C PRO A 92 3.11 -11.79 -12.66
N LEU A 93 2.76 -12.21 -13.88
CA LEU A 93 2.95 -11.38 -15.09
C LEU A 93 2.13 -10.09 -15.07
N ARG A 94 0.92 -10.12 -14.48
CA ARG A 94 0.08 -8.93 -14.35
C ARG A 94 0.58 -8.01 -13.24
N LEU A 95 1.08 -8.58 -12.14
CA LEU A 95 1.75 -7.82 -11.07
C LEU A 95 2.98 -7.10 -11.63
N GLU A 96 3.79 -7.78 -12.44
CA GLU A 96 4.94 -7.19 -13.12
C GLU A 96 4.52 -6.07 -14.08
N ASP A 97 3.52 -6.28 -14.93
CA ASP A 97 3.02 -5.25 -15.86
C ASP A 97 2.50 -4.00 -15.12
N ALA A 98 1.75 -4.19 -14.03
CA ALA A 98 1.29 -3.09 -13.18
C ALA A 98 2.47 -2.33 -12.55
N ALA A 99 3.47 -3.05 -12.02
CA ALA A 99 4.66 -2.44 -11.44
C ALA A 99 5.47 -1.62 -12.46
N ARG A 100 5.63 -2.12 -13.69
CA ARG A 100 6.30 -1.41 -14.78
C ARG A 100 5.59 -0.11 -15.14
N LYS A 101 4.26 -0.18 -15.31
CA LYS A 101 3.43 0.99 -15.60
C LYS A 101 3.49 2.03 -14.49
N TRP A 102 3.44 1.56 -13.24
CA TRP A 102 3.53 2.41 -12.06
C TRP A 102 4.88 3.11 -11.94
N SER A 103 6.00 2.39 -12.14
CA SER A 103 7.35 2.99 -12.19
C SER A 103 7.45 4.09 -13.24
N HIS A 104 6.87 3.87 -14.44
CA HIS A 104 6.84 4.90 -15.47
C HIS A 104 5.98 6.11 -15.08
N LEU A 105 4.81 5.89 -14.45
CA LEU A 105 3.95 6.96 -13.95
C LEU A 105 4.70 7.83 -12.93
N ARG A 106 5.31 7.21 -11.91
CA ARG A 106 6.03 7.90 -10.84
C ARG A 106 7.23 8.70 -11.35
N ARG A 107 7.93 8.18 -12.36
CA ARG A 107 9.00 8.91 -13.04
C ARG A 107 8.52 10.21 -13.68
N VAL A 108 7.30 10.26 -14.21
CA VAL A 108 6.70 11.49 -14.78
C VAL A 108 6.43 12.51 -13.67
N ASP A 109 6.08 12.05 -12.48
CA ASP A 109 5.79 12.88 -11.30
C ASP A 109 7.06 13.28 -10.50
N GLY A 110 8.24 12.86 -10.95
CA GLY A 110 9.53 13.21 -10.34
C GLY A 110 9.99 12.23 -9.24
N GLU A 111 9.20 11.21 -8.95
CA GLU A 111 9.56 10.11 -8.04
C GLU A 111 10.21 8.98 -8.83
N PHE A 112 11.55 8.95 -8.82
CA PHE A 112 12.27 7.94 -9.57
C PHE A 112 12.32 6.61 -8.82
N ILE A 113 11.48 5.68 -9.25
CA ILE A 113 11.48 4.29 -8.82
C ILE A 113 11.92 3.44 -10.01
N GLU A 114 13.04 2.72 -9.88
CA GLU A 114 13.50 1.84 -10.94
C GLU A 114 12.50 0.70 -11.17
N GLU A 115 12.38 0.25 -12.41
CA GLU A 115 11.38 -0.75 -12.81
C GLU A 115 11.53 -2.05 -11.99
N GLY A 116 12.77 -2.52 -11.80
CA GLY A 116 13.06 -3.71 -11.01
C GLY A 116 12.76 -3.56 -9.52
N GLU A 117 12.89 -2.34 -8.99
CA GLU A 117 12.53 -2.02 -7.60
C GLU A 117 11.01 -2.05 -7.45
N ALA A 118 10.27 -1.42 -8.37
CA ALA A 118 8.81 -1.45 -8.39
C ALA A 118 8.28 -2.89 -8.47
N ILE A 119 8.85 -3.73 -9.34
CA ILE A 119 8.46 -5.15 -9.48
C ILE A 119 8.69 -5.91 -8.17
N SER A 120 9.88 -5.78 -7.59
CA SER A 120 10.23 -6.46 -6.34
C SER A 120 9.31 -6.03 -5.20
N HIS A 121 9.04 -4.73 -5.12
CA HIS A 121 8.17 -4.15 -4.11
C HIS A 121 6.71 -4.63 -4.22
N LEU A 122 6.13 -4.63 -5.42
CA LEU A 122 4.77 -5.13 -5.64
C LEU A 122 4.68 -6.64 -5.38
N ALA A 123 5.74 -7.41 -5.65
CA ALA A 123 5.81 -8.83 -5.34
C ALA A 123 5.85 -9.10 -3.81
N GLU A 124 6.56 -8.26 -3.05
CA GLU A 124 6.56 -8.30 -1.58
C GLU A 124 5.18 -7.98 -1.00
N LEU A 125 4.51 -6.95 -1.52
CA LEU A 125 3.14 -6.59 -1.16
C LEU A 125 2.15 -7.70 -1.51
N ALA A 126 2.29 -8.34 -2.67
CA ALA A 126 1.49 -9.50 -3.05
C ALA A 126 1.70 -10.68 -2.08
N SER A 127 2.94 -10.91 -1.62
CA SER A 127 3.24 -11.91 -0.60
C SER A 127 2.61 -11.57 0.76
N LEU A 128 2.63 -10.29 1.13
CA LEU A 128 1.97 -9.78 2.33
C LEU A 128 0.45 -9.95 2.24
N ALA A 129 -0.16 -9.62 1.10
CA ALA A 129 -1.59 -9.78 0.82
C ALA A 129 -2.05 -11.25 0.87
N ARG A 130 -1.27 -12.17 0.28
CA ARG A 130 -1.54 -13.61 0.41
C ARG A 130 -1.50 -14.08 1.86
N THR A 131 -0.56 -13.55 2.66
CA THR A 131 -0.48 -13.86 4.08
C THR A 131 -1.71 -13.35 4.83
N ALA A 132 -2.13 -12.10 4.56
CA ALA A 132 -3.30 -11.49 5.17
C ALA A 132 -4.57 -12.31 4.87
N SER A 133 -4.82 -12.61 3.60
CA SER A 133 -5.99 -13.38 3.16
C SER A 133 -6.02 -14.79 3.76
N GLY A 134 -4.86 -15.45 3.90
CA GLY A 134 -4.77 -16.75 4.56
C GLY A 134 -5.04 -16.73 6.07
N GLN A 135 -4.92 -15.57 6.71
CA GLN A 135 -5.14 -15.37 8.15
C GLN A 135 -6.48 -14.70 8.48
N GLY A 136 -7.27 -14.33 7.46
CA GLY A 136 -8.46 -13.49 7.66
C GLY A 136 -8.12 -12.07 8.14
N ALA A 137 -6.89 -11.61 7.90
CA ALA A 137 -6.40 -10.29 8.27
C ALA A 137 -6.52 -9.30 7.10
N ARG A 138 -6.28 -8.02 7.39
CA ARG A 138 -6.33 -6.91 6.43
C ARG A 138 -4.97 -6.25 6.25
N LEU A 139 -4.74 -5.66 5.08
CA LEU A 139 -3.58 -4.81 4.83
C LEU A 139 -3.86 -3.36 5.24
N TYR A 140 -2.85 -2.77 5.86
CA TYR A 140 -2.83 -1.39 6.31
C TYR A 140 -1.50 -0.75 5.93
N CYS A 141 -1.42 0.57 6.04
CA CYS A 141 -0.18 1.31 5.98
C CYS A 141 -0.11 2.32 7.13
N SER A 142 1.04 2.38 7.80
CA SER A 142 1.35 3.40 8.80
C SER A 142 2.32 4.40 8.20
N VAL A 143 1.91 5.66 8.14
CA VAL A 143 2.70 6.80 7.66
C VAL A 143 3.25 7.59 8.84
N ARG A 144 4.52 8.05 8.74
CA ARG A 144 5.30 8.69 9.80
C ARG A 144 6.15 9.85 9.28
#